data_AF-A0A7J2UR40-F1
#
_entry.id   AF-A0A7J2UR40-F1
#
_cell.length_a   1.000
_cell.length_b   1.000
_cell.length_c   1.000
_cell.angle_alpha   90.00
_cell.angle_beta   90.00
_cell.angle_gamma   90.00
#
_symmetry.space_group_name_H-M   'P 1'
#
loop_
_entity.id
_entity.type
_entity.pdbx_description
1 polymer ?
#
loop_
_entity_poly.entity_id
_entity_poly.type
_entity_poly.pdbx_seq_one_letter_code
_entity_poly.pdbx_strand_id
1 'polypeptide(L)'
;MQEKAQALLEALPYIQEFHGEIIVIKLGGKILESDKLLQPVLQDIVLLNLLGMRVVVVHGGGHEISEEMRKIGIKPKFVEGLRVTDETTMEILYEQLAGKLNKQIVLGINKIWFESRQRKKEEHPVGLAIGLTGMDGGLIRARKLIYKTITSKGKEVEIDLGLVGEVERIDTGLIHSLLKAGKIPVIAPIGVDSEGRSLNLNADTVAAEL
;
A
#
# COMPACT_ATOMS: atom_id res chain seq x y z
N MET A 1 -13.48 -1.35 33.97
CA MET A 1 -12.56 -0.18 33.89
C MET A 1 -11.13 -0.58 34.28
N GLN A 2 -10.96 -1.35 35.36
CA GLN A 2 -9.66 -1.92 35.77
C GLN A 2 -9.00 -2.79 34.68
N GLU A 3 -9.74 -3.68 34.00
CA GLU A 3 -9.17 -4.55 32.95
C GLU A 3 -8.58 -3.78 31.76
N LYS A 4 -9.26 -2.72 31.29
CA LYS A 4 -8.76 -1.88 30.16
C LYS A 4 -7.50 -1.09 30.56
N ALA A 5 -7.45 -0.60 31.79
CA ALA A 5 -6.28 0.11 32.30
C ALA A 5 -5.09 -0.86 32.48
N GLN A 6 -5.36 -2.06 32.99
CA GLN A 6 -4.35 -3.12 33.16
C GLN A 6 -3.74 -3.52 31.81
N ALA A 7 -4.55 -3.73 30.77
CA ALA A 7 -4.07 -4.08 29.43
C ALA A 7 -3.15 -2.99 28.84
N LEU A 8 -3.46 -1.71 29.07
CA LEU A 8 -2.60 -0.60 28.64
C LEU A 8 -1.26 -0.55 29.40
N LEU A 9 -1.27 -0.85 30.70
CA LEU A 9 -0.04 -0.91 31.50
C LEU A 9 0.85 -2.09 31.06
N GLU A 10 0.25 -3.22 30.73
CA GLU A 10 0.96 -4.39 30.17
C GLU A 10 1.52 -4.12 28.77
N ALA A 11 0.86 -3.28 27.98
CA ALA A 11 1.33 -2.87 26.66
C ALA A 11 2.44 -1.79 26.71
N LEU A 12 2.62 -1.11 27.85
CA LEU A 12 3.52 0.05 27.97
C LEU A 12 4.98 -0.23 27.54
N PRO A 13 5.60 -1.38 27.89
CA PRO A 13 6.96 -1.69 27.45
C PRO A 13 7.08 -1.71 25.91
N TYR A 14 6.10 -2.30 25.22
CA TYR A 14 6.09 -2.36 23.76
C TYR A 14 5.85 -0.99 23.13
N ILE A 15 4.98 -0.16 23.73
CA ILE A 15 4.77 1.22 23.28
C ILE A 15 6.07 2.01 23.38
N GLN A 16 6.83 1.85 24.46
CA GLN A 16 8.13 2.52 24.63
C GLN A 16 9.17 2.01 23.64
N GLU A 17 9.22 0.70 23.39
CA GLU A 17 10.17 0.08 22.46
C GLU A 17 9.97 0.59 21.02
N PHE A 18 8.73 0.69 20.54
CA PHE A 18 8.43 1.08 19.16
C PHE A 18 8.13 2.58 18.98
N HIS A 19 8.22 3.39 20.03
CA HIS A 19 7.94 4.82 19.93
C HIS A 19 8.92 5.52 18.99
N GLY A 20 8.40 6.13 17.92
CA GLY A 20 9.20 6.82 16.89
C GLY A 20 9.75 5.90 15.80
N GLU A 21 9.64 4.59 15.96
CA GLU A 21 10.02 3.59 14.95
C GLU A 21 9.10 3.65 13.73
N ILE A 22 9.64 3.30 12.56
CA ILE A 22 8.89 3.23 11.31
C ILE A 22 8.33 1.82 11.14
N ILE A 23 7.02 1.73 10.91
CA ILE A 23 6.32 0.45 10.69
C ILE A 23 5.70 0.48 9.29
N VAL A 24 6.18 -0.39 8.40
CA VAL A 24 5.59 -0.59 7.07
C VAL A 24 4.57 -1.71 7.14
N ILE A 25 3.31 -1.41 6.78
CA ILE A 25 2.19 -2.35 6.84
C ILE A 25 1.69 -2.59 5.42
N LYS A 26 1.81 -3.83 4.95
CA LYS A 26 1.17 -4.26 3.70
C LYS A 26 -0.28 -4.67 3.96
N LEU A 27 -1.22 -3.94 3.37
CA LEU A 27 -2.65 -4.27 3.35
C LEU A 27 -3.01 -4.98 2.05
N GLY A 28 -3.63 -6.15 2.12
CA GLY A 28 -4.04 -6.88 0.94
C GLY A 28 -4.98 -8.04 1.21
N GLY A 29 -5.38 -8.70 0.12
CA GLY A 29 -6.31 -9.82 0.17
C GLY A 29 -7.70 -9.40 0.64
N LYS A 30 -8.42 -10.36 1.25
CA LYS A 30 -9.83 -10.24 1.64
C LYS A 30 -10.15 -9.07 2.58
N ILE A 31 -9.15 -8.52 3.26
CA ILE A 31 -9.34 -7.36 4.14
C ILE A 31 -9.83 -6.15 3.34
N LEU A 32 -9.32 -5.95 2.12
CA LEU A 32 -9.70 -4.82 1.27
C LEU A 32 -11.11 -4.98 0.65
N GLU A 33 -11.61 -6.21 0.59
CA GLU A 33 -12.91 -6.55 -0.01
C GLU A 33 -14.10 -6.29 0.94
N SER A 34 -13.84 -6.04 2.24
CA SER A 34 -14.89 -5.91 3.25
C SER A 34 -14.62 -4.78 4.23
N ASP A 35 -15.49 -3.77 4.26
CA ASP A 35 -15.44 -2.70 5.26
C ASP A 35 -15.44 -3.24 6.70
N LYS A 36 -16.12 -4.36 6.96
CA LYS A 36 -16.14 -4.99 8.29
C LYS A 36 -14.76 -5.49 8.72
N LEU A 37 -13.93 -5.91 7.77
CA LEU A 37 -12.56 -6.38 8.02
C LEU A 37 -11.55 -5.23 7.94
N LEU A 38 -11.76 -4.28 7.03
CA LEU A 38 -10.89 -3.14 6.84
C LEU A 38 -10.95 -2.17 8.02
N GLN A 39 -12.15 -1.84 8.52
CA GLN A 39 -12.33 -0.83 9.57
C GLN A 39 -11.50 -1.10 10.84
N PRO A 40 -11.50 -2.31 11.44
CA PRO A 40 -10.63 -2.61 12.58
C PRO A 40 -9.15 -2.39 12.29
N VAL A 41 -8.68 -2.80 11.11
CA VAL A 41 -7.27 -2.63 10.72
C VAL A 41 -6.91 -1.16 10.57
N LEU A 42 -7.81 -0.34 10.02
CA LEU A 42 -7.60 1.11 9.94
C LEU A 42 -7.61 1.76 11.34
N GLN A 43 -8.41 1.25 12.28
CA GLN A 43 -8.39 1.71 13.68
C GLN A 43 -7.04 1.39 14.34
N ASP A 44 -6.49 0.19 14.11
CA ASP A 44 -5.17 -0.19 14.59
C ASP A 44 -4.08 0.71 14.01
N ILE A 45 -4.13 1.01 12.70
CA ILE A 45 -3.19 1.95 12.05
C ILE A 45 -3.22 3.34 12.71
N VAL A 46 -4.42 3.87 12.96
CA VAL A 46 -4.57 5.16 13.63
C VAL A 46 -4.07 5.08 15.07
N LEU A 47 -4.36 3.99 15.78
CA LEU A 47 -3.90 3.78 17.17
C LEU A 47 -2.37 3.74 17.26
N LEU A 48 -1.70 2.95 16.40
CA LEU A 48 -0.24 2.88 16.35
C LEU A 48 0.37 4.27 16.14
N ASN A 49 -0.21 5.07 15.24
CA ASN A 49 0.26 6.43 15.03
C ASN A 49 0.05 7.35 16.24
N LEU A 50 -1.11 7.25 16.91
CA LEU A 50 -1.40 8.01 18.13
C LEU A 50 -0.50 7.62 19.30
N LEU A 51 0.01 6.38 19.32
CA LEU A 51 0.99 5.88 20.27
C LEU A 51 2.43 6.31 19.95
N GLY A 52 2.64 7.08 18.87
CA GLY A 52 3.93 7.67 18.51
C GLY A 52 4.72 6.89 17.47
N MET A 53 4.18 5.79 16.92
CA MET A 53 4.82 5.04 15.83
C MET A 53 4.60 5.74 14.48
N ARG A 54 5.55 5.60 13.57
CA ARG A 54 5.51 6.19 12.23
C ARG A 54 5.05 5.15 11.23
N VAL A 55 3.76 5.16 10.89
CA VAL A 55 3.17 4.12 10.05
C VAL A 55 3.23 4.51 8.57
N VAL A 56 3.67 3.58 7.73
CA VAL A 56 3.57 3.62 6.26
C VAL A 56 2.70 2.45 5.83
N VAL A 57 1.74 2.70 4.96
CA VAL A 57 0.84 1.67 4.44
C VAL A 57 1.16 1.43 2.97
N VAL A 58 1.35 0.17 2.58
CA VAL A 58 1.39 -0.26 1.17
C VAL A 58 0.16 -1.13 0.92
N HIS A 59 -0.59 -0.90 -0.15
CA HIS A 59 -1.80 -1.70 -0.39
C HIS A 59 -1.78 -2.48 -1.72
N GLY A 60 -2.43 -3.63 -1.72
CA GLY A 60 -2.78 -4.36 -2.94
C GLY A 60 -4.15 -3.96 -3.50
N GLY A 61 -4.70 -4.80 -4.37
CA GLY A 61 -6.05 -4.64 -4.93
C GLY A 61 -6.40 -5.70 -5.96
N GLY A 62 -5.82 -6.90 -5.83
CA GLY A 62 -5.87 -7.93 -6.87
C GLY A 62 -7.28 -8.39 -7.20
N HIS A 63 -8.19 -8.38 -6.22
CA HIS A 63 -9.58 -8.75 -6.40
C HIS A 63 -10.32 -7.72 -7.24
N GLU A 64 -10.29 -6.46 -6.85
CA GLU A 64 -11.01 -5.33 -7.47
C GLU A 64 -10.57 -5.12 -8.92
N ILE A 65 -9.26 -5.20 -9.19
CA ILE A 65 -8.73 -5.15 -10.56
C ILE A 65 -9.32 -6.28 -11.40
N SER A 66 -9.35 -7.50 -10.85
CA SER A 66 -9.87 -8.66 -11.58
C SER A 66 -11.38 -8.57 -11.81
N GLU A 67 -12.13 -8.00 -10.87
CA GLU A 67 -13.55 -7.71 -11.06
C GLU A 67 -13.78 -6.70 -12.17
N GLU A 68 -13.04 -5.60 -12.17
CA GLU A 68 -13.20 -4.54 -13.17
C GLU A 68 -12.84 -5.03 -14.58
N MET A 69 -11.74 -5.78 -14.71
CA MET A 69 -11.39 -6.47 -15.96
C MET A 69 -12.55 -7.35 -16.47
N ARG A 70 -13.17 -8.14 -15.58
CA ARG A 70 -14.29 -9.02 -15.96
C ARG A 70 -15.52 -8.24 -16.42
N LYS A 71 -15.82 -7.08 -15.81
CA LYS A 71 -16.98 -6.25 -16.21
C LYS A 71 -16.87 -5.75 -17.64
N ILE A 72 -15.66 -5.46 -18.10
CA ILE A 72 -15.39 -5.00 -19.47
C ILE A 72 -15.00 -6.14 -20.42
N GLY A 73 -15.20 -7.41 -20.01
CA GLY A 73 -14.97 -8.59 -20.85
C GLY A 73 -13.51 -9.04 -20.97
N ILE A 74 -12.59 -8.46 -20.19
CA ILE A 74 -11.19 -8.88 -20.16
C ILE A 74 -11.01 -9.98 -19.11
N LYS A 75 -10.44 -11.12 -19.52
CA LYS A 75 -10.13 -12.23 -18.60
C LYS A 75 -8.78 -11.97 -17.90
N PRO A 76 -8.73 -11.88 -16.56
CA PRO A 76 -7.48 -11.78 -15.82
C PRO A 76 -6.55 -12.96 -16.12
N LYS A 77 -5.27 -12.67 -16.36
CA LYS A 77 -4.21 -13.66 -16.57
C LYS A 77 -3.11 -13.47 -15.54
N PHE A 78 -2.60 -14.57 -15.01
CA PHE A 78 -1.53 -14.57 -14.03
C PHE A 78 -0.46 -15.58 -14.40
N VAL A 79 0.79 -15.25 -14.09
CA VAL A 79 1.95 -16.14 -14.18
C VAL A 79 2.66 -16.06 -12.83
N GLU A 80 2.67 -17.16 -12.09
CA GLU A 80 3.38 -17.26 -10.79
C GLU A 80 2.99 -16.12 -9.82
N GLY A 81 1.70 -15.82 -9.75
CA GLY A 81 1.13 -14.77 -8.90
C GLY A 81 1.22 -13.35 -9.47
N LEU A 82 1.96 -13.12 -10.56
CA LEU A 82 2.07 -11.83 -11.22
C LEU A 82 0.97 -11.67 -12.29
N ARG A 83 0.27 -10.54 -12.28
CA ARG A 83 -0.76 -10.24 -13.28
C ARG A 83 -0.09 -9.82 -14.58
N VAL A 84 -0.36 -10.55 -15.66
CA VAL A 84 0.03 -10.10 -17.01
C VAL A 84 -0.71 -8.79 -17.29
N THR A 85 0.04 -7.74 -17.62
CA THR A 85 -0.49 -6.37 -17.67
C THR A 85 -0.19 -5.77 -19.05
N ASP A 86 -1.21 -5.59 -19.88
CA ASP A 86 -1.14 -4.76 -21.08
C ASP A 86 -1.58 -3.32 -20.77
N GLU A 87 -1.55 -2.43 -21.77
CA GLU A 87 -1.94 -1.02 -21.62
C GLU A 87 -3.35 -0.87 -21.03
N THR A 88 -4.33 -1.61 -21.54
CA THR A 88 -5.71 -1.58 -21.02
C THR A 88 -5.78 -2.09 -19.58
N THR A 89 -5.04 -3.13 -19.23
CA THR A 89 -4.95 -3.61 -17.84
C THR A 89 -4.28 -2.58 -16.93
N MET A 90 -3.32 -1.80 -17.45
CA MET A 90 -2.65 -0.74 -16.71
C MET A 90 -3.59 0.43 -16.41
N GLU A 91 -4.47 0.81 -17.35
CA GLU A 91 -5.54 1.81 -17.10
C GLU A 91 -6.43 1.39 -15.93
N ILE A 92 -6.88 0.14 -15.91
CA ILE A 92 -7.69 -0.42 -14.81
C ILE A 92 -6.91 -0.41 -13.49
N LEU A 93 -5.61 -0.73 -13.53
CA LEU A 93 -4.74 -0.68 -12.36
C LEU A 93 -4.68 0.73 -11.77
N TYR A 94 -4.58 1.77 -12.59
CA TYR A 94 -4.63 3.15 -12.09
C TYR A 94 -5.95 3.48 -11.42
N GLU A 95 -7.07 3.19 -12.10
CA GLU A 95 -8.39 3.49 -11.57
C GLU A 95 -8.66 2.77 -10.25
N GLN A 96 -8.29 1.48 -10.18
CA GLN A 96 -8.58 0.67 -9.00
C GLN A 96 -7.57 0.88 -7.88
N LEU A 97 -6.25 0.82 -8.16
CA LEU A 97 -5.24 0.97 -7.11
C LEU A 97 -5.08 2.43 -6.70
N ALA A 98 -4.67 3.32 -7.61
CA ALA A 98 -4.36 4.72 -7.27
C ALA A 98 -5.62 5.58 -7.02
N GLY A 99 -6.70 5.28 -7.75
CA GLY A 99 -7.97 5.99 -7.64
C GLY A 99 -8.83 5.47 -6.50
N LYS A 100 -9.44 4.30 -6.66
CA LYS A 100 -10.48 3.81 -5.74
C LYS A 100 -9.91 3.34 -4.41
N LEU A 101 -9.09 2.30 -4.40
CA LEU A 101 -8.62 1.63 -3.18
C LEU A 101 -7.74 2.53 -2.33
N ASN A 102 -6.76 3.21 -2.95
CA ASN A 102 -5.88 4.13 -2.25
C ASN A 102 -6.68 5.22 -1.52
N LYS A 103 -7.66 5.83 -2.20
CA LYS A 103 -8.46 6.90 -1.61
C LYS A 103 -9.49 6.40 -0.61
N GLN A 104 -9.99 5.17 -0.77
CA GLN A 104 -10.84 4.52 0.25
C GLN A 104 -10.07 4.31 1.57
N ILE A 105 -8.83 3.80 1.51
CA ILE A 105 -7.98 3.62 2.69
C ILE A 105 -7.68 4.98 3.35
N VAL A 106 -7.25 5.97 2.56
CA VAL A 106 -6.98 7.34 3.04
C VAL A 106 -8.21 7.94 3.71
N LEU A 107 -9.38 7.84 3.08
CA LEU A 107 -10.63 8.33 3.63
C LEU A 107 -10.99 7.63 4.93
N GLY A 108 -10.83 6.31 5.00
CA GLY A 108 -11.09 5.51 6.20
C GLY A 108 -10.22 5.91 7.38
N ILE A 109 -8.90 6.04 7.16
CA ILE A 109 -7.96 6.51 8.20
C ILE A 109 -8.35 7.92 8.67
N ASN A 110 -8.59 8.84 7.74
CA ASN A 110 -8.93 10.22 8.06
C ASN A 110 -10.27 10.31 8.82
N LYS A 111 -11.27 9.51 8.44
CA LYS A 111 -12.56 9.45 9.12
C LYS A 111 -12.41 9.01 10.57
N ILE A 112 -11.71 7.90 10.83
CA ILE A 112 -11.44 7.40 12.18
C ILE A 112 -10.69 8.45 13.00
N TRP A 113 -9.73 9.12 12.37
CA TRP A 113 -8.98 10.19 13.00
C TRP A 113 -9.88 11.38 13.41
N PHE A 114 -10.83 11.79 12.56
CA PHE A 114 -11.77 12.86 12.91
C PHE A 114 -12.74 12.43 14.02
N GLU A 115 -13.17 11.17 14.02
CA GLU A 115 -14.09 10.61 15.02
C GLU A 115 -13.43 10.42 16.39
N SER A 116 -12.11 10.15 16.44
CA SER A 116 -11.38 9.99 17.69
C SER A 116 -11.11 11.33 18.41
N ARG A 117 -11.25 12.46 17.70
CA ARG A 117 -11.00 13.79 18.26
C ARG A 117 -12.11 14.23 19.20
N GLN A 118 -11.79 14.33 20.49
CA GLN A 118 -12.75 14.73 21.51
C GLN A 118 -12.89 16.23 21.80
N ARG A 119 -12.09 17.19 21.26
CA ARG A 119 -12.39 18.66 21.30
C ARG A 119 -11.27 19.64 20.91
N LYS A 120 -10.02 19.24 20.66
CA LYS A 120 -8.95 20.22 20.36
C LYS A 120 -8.78 20.47 18.85
N LYS A 121 -8.94 21.73 18.46
CA LYS A 121 -8.63 22.24 17.12
C LYS A 121 -7.12 22.45 17.04
N GLU A 122 -6.37 21.43 16.63
CA GLU A 122 -4.94 21.62 16.33
C GLU A 122 -4.79 22.09 14.88
N GLU A 123 -3.92 23.07 14.69
CA GLU A 123 -3.57 23.64 13.38
C GLU A 123 -2.83 22.62 12.50
N HIS A 124 -2.10 21.68 13.11
CA HIS A 124 -1.34 20.64 12.42
C HIS A 124 -1.72 19.25 12.92
N PRO A 125 -2.73 18.61 12.30
CA PRO A 125 -3.19 17.29 12.72
C PRO A 125 -2.16 16.19 12.41
N VAL A 126 -1.74 15.46 13.45
CA VAL A 126 -0.90 14.24 13.35
C VAL A 126 -1.82 13.04 13.20
N GLY A 127 -1.58 12.18 12.20
CA GLY A 127 -2.34 10.94 11.96
C GLY A 127 -3.27 10.97 10.75
N LEU A 128 -3.31 12.08 10.00
CA LEU A 128 -3.98 12.11 8.71
C LEU A 128 -3.16 11.39 7.63
N ALA A 129 -3.86 10.62 6.80
CA ALA A 129 -3.30 9.87 5.70
C ALA A 129 -3.17 10.70 4.41
N ILE A 130 -2.14 10.39 3.62
CA ILE A 130 -1.89 10.93 2.28
C ILE A 130 -1.66 9.76 1.32
N GLY A 131 -2.45 9.73 0.25
CA GLY A 131 -2.38 8.68 -0.75
C GLY A 131 -1.40 9.00 -1.87
N LEU A 132 -0.44 8.10 -2.09
CA LEU A 132 0.65 8.20 -3.06
C LEU A 132 0.70 6.97 -3.97
N THR A 133 1.40 7.12 -5.07
CA THR A 133 1.87 6.11 -6.01
C THR A 133 3.39 6.27 -6.17
N GLY A 134 4.05 5.36 -6.89
CA GLY A 134 5.47 5.54 -7.24
C GLY A 134 5.74 6.70 -8.19
N MET A 135 4.73 7.26 -8.85
CA MET A 135 4.87 8.43 -9.72
C MET A 135 5.05 9.72 -8.91
N ASP A 136 4.47 9.80 -7.71
CA ASP A 136 4.41 11.02 -6.92
C ASP A 136 5.80 11.40 -6.42
N GLY A 137 6.36 12.49 -6.97
CA GLY A 137 7.73 12.93 -6.66
C GLY A 137 8.82 11.96 -7.14
N GLY A 138 8.49 11.01 -8.02
CA GLY A 138 9.43 9.96 -8.45
C GLY A 138 9.73 8.92 -7.37
N LEU A 139 8.78 8.67 -6.46
CA LEU A 139 8.92 7.81 -5.30
C LEU A 139 9.45 6.40 -5.61
N ILE A 140 8.96 5.74 -6.66
CA ILE A 140 9.39 4.38 -7.03
C ILE A 140 9.86 4.35 -8.48
N ARG A 141 11.17 4.19 -8.65
CA ARG A 141 11.77 3.81 -9.93
C ARG A 141 11.69 2.30 -10.09
N ALA A 142 11.27 1.87 -11.28
CA ALA A 142 11.09 0.46 -11.60
C ALA A 142 11.74 0.14 -12.95
N ARG A 143 12.00 -1.15 -13.18
CA ARG A 143 12.39 -1.66 -14.50
C ARG A 143 11.47 -2.79 -14.89
N LYS A 144 11.27 -2.97 -16.21
CA LYS A 144 10.42 -4.04 -16.74
C LYS A 144 10.96 -5.40 -16.27
N LEU A 145 10.08 -6.23 -15.72
CA LEU A 145 10.42 -7.56 -15.23
C LEU A 145 10.42 -8.55 -16.40
N ILE A 146 11.57 -9.20 -16.62
CA ILE A 146 11.70 -10.32 -17.55
C ILE A 146 11.57 -11.61 -16.74
N TYR A 147 10.41 -12.24 -16.80
CA TYR A 147 10.17 -13.46 -16.02
C TYR A 147 10.78 -14.68 -16.72
N LYS A 148 11.63 -15.44 -16.01
CA LYS A 148 12.27 -16.65 -16.54
C LYS A 148 11.72 -17.89 -15.85
N THR A 149 11.36 -18.91 -16.63
CA THR A 149 10.91 -20.20 -16.11
C THR A 149 11.53 -21.36 -16.86
N ILE A 150 11.50 -22.55 -16.26
CA ILE A 150 12.03 -23.78 -16.85
C ILE A 150 10.86 -24.64 -17.34
N THR A 151 10.85 -24.95 -18.62
CA THR A 151 9.86 -25.86 -19.23
C THR A 151 10.01 -27.29 -18.70
N SER A 152 8.98 -28.12 -18.86
CA SER A 152 9.03 -29.56 -18.53
C SER A 152 10.16 -30.34 -19.23
N LYS A 153 10.77 -29.76 -20.26
CA LYS A 153 11.93 -30.30 -21.00
C LYS A 153 13.28 -29.74 -20.51
N GLY A 154 13.31 -29.00 -19.41
CA GLY A 154 14.54 -28.42 -18.84
C GLY A 154 15.06 -27.18 -19.56
N LYS A 155 14.31 -26.62 -20.52
CA LYS A 155 14.72 -25.41 -21.26
C LYS A 155 14.20 -24.16 -20.55
N GLU A 156 15.10 -23.21 -20.30
CA GLU A 156 14.77 -21.86 -19.82
C GLU A 156 14.05 -21.05 -20.91
N VAL A 157 12.95 -20.41 -20.52
CA VAL A 157 12.14 -19.55 -21.41
C VAL A 157 11.82 -18.25 -20.70
N GLU A 158 11.88 -17.16 -21.46
CA GLU A 158 11.48 -15.83 -21.03
C GLU A 158 9.99 -15.62 -21.34
N ILE A 159 9.25 -15.10 -20.37
CA ILE A 159 7.84 -14.75 -20.49
C ILE A 159 7.72 -13.23 -20.38
N ASP A 160 7.20 -12.61 -21.43
CA ASP A 160 6.82 -11.20 -21.39
C ASP A 160 5.49 -11.05 -20.63
N LEU A 161 5.55 -10.38 -19.49
CA LEU A 161 4.39 -10.09 -18.65
C LEU A 161 3.74 -8.73 -19.01
N GLY A 162 4.27 -8.01 -20.01
CA GLY A 162 3.84 -6.68 -20.41
C GLY A 162 4.40 -5.59 -19.49
N LEU A 163 3.54 -4.69 -19.03
CA LEU A 163 3.84 -3.58 -18.10
C LEU A 163 3.94 -4.05 -16.65
N VAL A 164 4.65 -5.14 -16.41
CA VAL A 164 5.00 -5.62 -15.08
C VAL A 164 6.44 -5.26 -14.79
N GLY A 165 6.71 -4.77 -13.59
CA GLY A 165 8.04 -4.33 -13.19
C GLY A 165 8.51 -4.94 -11.89
N GLU A 166 9.78 -4.68 -11.61
CA GLU A 166 10.41 -4.84 -10.31
C GLU A 166 10.96 -3.51 -9.82
N VAL A 167 11.08 -3.35 -8.50
CA VAL A 167 11.65 -2.15 -7.89
C VAL A 167 13.11 -2.03 -8.31
N GLU A 168 13.47 -0.90 -8.89
CA GLU A 168 14.86 -0.54 -9.15
C GLU A 168 15.41 0.29 -7.97
N ARG A 169 14.63 1.27 -7.51
CA ARG A 169 14.96 2.13 -6.38
C ARG A 169 13.71 2.80 -5.82
N ILE A 170 13.69 3.01 -4.51
CA ILE A 170 12.71 3.86 -3.83
C ILE A 170 13.39 5.13 -3.31
N ASP A 171 12.85 6.30 -3.62
CA ASP A 171 13.27 7.58 -3.02
C ASP A 171 12.41 7.91 -1.80
N THR A 172 12.89 7.54 -0.62
CA THR A 172 12.14 7.70 0.64
C THR A 172 12.08 9.15 1.14
N GLY A 173 12.69 10.13 0.47
CA GLY A 173 12.73 11.52 0.92
C GLY A 173 11.33 12.12 1.14
N LEU A 174 10.39 11.83 0.24
CA LEU A 174 8.99 12.24 0.38
C LEU A 174 8.33 11.55 1.58
N ILE A 175 8.52 10.24 1.75
CA ILE A 175 7.97 9.45 2.86
C ILE A 175 8.47 10.01 4.19
N HIS A 176 9.78 10.20 4.36
CA HIS A 176 10.35 10.75 5.59
C HIS A 176 9.82 12.16 5.90
N SER A 177 9.62 12.99 4.88
CA SER A 177 9.05 14.32 5.05
C SER A 177 7.61 14.26 5.57
N LEU A 178 6.80 13.35 5.04
CA LEU A 178 5.44 13.12 5.50
C LEU A 178 5.39 12.55 6.93
N LEU A 179 6.23 11.56 7.23
CA LEU A 179 6.33 10.98 8.57
C LEU A 179 6.77 12.02 9.61
N LYS A 180 7.72 12.90 9.26
CA LYS A 180 8.17 14.01 10.12
C LYS A 180 7.06 15.02 10.38
N ALA A 181 6.17 15.23 9.39
CA ALA A 181 4.96 16.05 9.53
C ALA A 181 3.80 15.29 10.22
N GLY A 182 4.04 14.08 10.73
CA GLY A 182 3.05 13.27 11.41
C GLY A 182 1.96 12.72 10.50
N LYS A 183 2.22 12.55 9.20
CA LYS A 183 1.26 11.99 8.23
C LYS A 183 1.48 10.49 8.06
N ILE A 184 0.45 9.79 7.61
CA ILE A 184 0.48 8.36 7.28
C ILE A 184 0.49 8.21 5.75
N PRO A 185 1.64 7.89 5.12
CA PRO A 185 1.69 7.62 3.69
C PRO A 185 0.96 6.33 3.35
N VAL A 186 0.11 6.35 2.32
CA VAL A 186 -0.61 5.18 1.80
C VAL A 186 -0.23 5.00 0.34
N ILE A 187 0.54 3.96 0.04
CA ILE A 187 1.26 3.78 -1.22
C ILE A 187 0.60 2.68 -2.06
N ALA A 188 0.22 3.04 -3.29
CA ALA A 188 -0.17 2.10 -4.33
C ALA A 188 1.09 1.61 -5.11
N PRO A 189 1.21 0.30 -5.39
CA PRO A 189 2.42 -0.32 -5.95
C PRO A 189 2.50 -0.15 -7.48
N ILE A 190 2.59 1.10 -7.93
CA ILE A 190 2.81 1.47 -9.34
C ILE A 190 4.14 2.21 -9.41
N GLY A 191 5.12 1.67 -10.13
CA GLY A 191 6.43 2.31 -10.33
C GLY A 191 6.55 2.95 -11.71
N VAL A 192 7.62 3.73 -11.92
CA VAL A 192 7.91 4.39 -13.20
C VAL A 192 9.27 3.97 -13.72
N ASP A 193 9.34 3.57 -14.98
CA ASP A 193 10.61 3.23 -15.63
C ASP A 193 11.39 4.44 -16.15
N SER A 194 12.58 4.18 -16.71
CA SER A 194 13.46 5.22 -17.26
C SER A 194 12.88 5.90 -18.51
N GLU A 195 11.91 5.29 -19.17
CA GLU A 195 11.18 5.85 -20.32
C GLU A 195 9.93 6.64 -19.88
N GLY A 196 9.61 6.65 -18.58
CA GLY A 196 8.44 7.34 -18.05
C GLY A 196 7.15 6.53 -18.14
N ARG A 197 7.22 5.23 -18.44
CA ARG A 197 6.07 4.33 -18.42
C ARG A 197 5.82 3.81 -17.02
N SER A 198 4.56 3.57 -16.71
CA SER A 198 4.20 2.96 -15.43
C SER A 198 4.20 1.45 -15.51
N LEU A 199 4.65 0.84 -14.42
CA LEU A 199 4.76 -0.59 -14.26
C LEU A 199 3.98 -1.04 -13.03
N ASN A 200 3.23 -2.13 -13.20
CA ASN A 200 2.56 -2.84 -12.12
C ASN A 200 3.61 -3.57 -11.27
N LEU A 201 3.67 -3.26 -9.97
CA LEU A 201 4.62 -3.86 -9.03
C LEU A 201 3.91 -4.79 -8.04
N ASN A 202 4.66 -5.75 -7.52
CA ASN A 202 4.19 -6.57 -6.41
C ASN A 202 4.16 -5.75 -5.11
N ALA A 203 3.01 -5.68 -4.45
CA ALA A 203 2.82 -4.91 -3.21
C ALA A 203 3.67 -5.40 -2.03
N ASP A 204 3.89 -6.71 -1.92
CA ASP A 204 4.74 -7.30 -0.88
C ASP A 204 6.20 -6.93 -1.11
N THR A 205 6.67 -6.95 -2.36
CA THR A 205 8.01 -6.48 -2.72
C THR A 205 8.19 -4.99 -2.45
N VAL A 206 7.22 -4.14 -2.85
CA VAL A 206 7.28 -2.70 -2.55
C VAL A 206 7.33 -2.44 -1.04
N ALA A 207 6.56 -3.20 -0.25
CA ALA A 207 6.59 -3.08 1.20
C ALA A 207 7.91 -3.55 1.83
N ALA A 208 8.55 -4.58 1.27
CA ALA A 208 9.81 -5.12 1.76
C ALA A 208 11.03 -4.24 1.42
N GLU A 209 10.98 -3.51 0.31
CA GLU A 209 12.03 -2.59 -0.13
C GLU A 209 11.95 -1.19 0.54
N LEU A 210 10.87 -0.92 1.30
CA LEU A 210 10.61 0.33 2.02
C LEU A 210 11.16 0.29 3.46
#